data_AF-A0A948B749-F1
#
_entry.id   AF-A0A948B749-F1
#
_cell.length_a   1.000
_cell.length_b   1.000
_cell.length_c   1.000
_cell.angle_alpha   90.00
_cell.angle_beta   90.00
_cell.angle_gamma   90.00
#
_symmetry.space_group_name_H-M   'P 1'
#
loop_
_entity.id
_entity.type
_entity.pdbx_description
1 polymer ?
#
loop_
_entity_poly.entity_id
_entity_poly.type
_entity_poly.pdbx_seq_one_letter_code
_entity_poly.pdbx_strand_id
1 'polypeptide(L)' 'MPFLIIGIIILILGIIFYRHAKKSGDSDGVVGSSGLIIAGLILIIIFGFFYRGLTLLGS' A
#
# COMPACT_ATOMS: atom_id res chain seq x y z
N MET A 1 -8.58 7.56 -11.71
CA MET A 1 -8.06 6.50 -10.82
C MET A 1 -6.63 6.73 -10.27
N PRO A 2 -6.07 7.95 -10.15
CA PRO A 2 -4.66 8.12 -9.79
C PRO A 2 -4.33 7.57 -8.38
N PHE A 3 -5.25 7.65 -7.43
CA PHE A 3 -5.03 7.23 -6.04
C PHE A 3 -4.86 5.72 -5.85
N LEU A 4 -5.59 4.89 -6.61
CA LEU A 4 -5.45 3.44 -6.54
C LEU A 4 -4.09 2.98 -7.10
N ILE A 5 -3.65 3.62 -8.18
CA ILE A 5 -2.31 3.42 -8.76
C ILE A 5 -1.22 3.86 -7.77
N ILE A 6 -1.39 5.00 -7.10
CA ILE A 6 -0.47 5.47 -6.06
C ILE A 6 -0.39 4.45 -4.91
N GLY A 7 -1.52 3.90 -4.46
CA GLY A 7 -1.55 2.85 -3.43
C GLY A 7 -0.75 1.60 -3.84
N ILE A 8 -0.88 1.16 -5.09
CA ILE A 8 -0.11 0.02 -5.63
C ILE A 8 1.39 0.35 -5.68
N ILE A 9 1.78 1.55 -6.12
CA ILE A 9 3.18 1.96 -6.17
C ILE A 9 3.78 1.98 -4.76
N ILE A 10 3.08 2.57 -3.79
CA ILE A 10 3.51 2.61 -2.38
C ILE A 10 3.68 1.19 -1.83
N LEU A 11 2.76 0.28 -2.15
CA LEU A 11 2.84 -1.12 -1.73
C LEU A 11 4.09 -1.81 -2.28
N ILE A 12 4.37 -1.66 -3.57
CA ILE A 12 5.54 -2.25 -4.23
C ILE A 12 6.82 -1.69 -3.62
N LEU A 13 6.92 -0.37 -3.46
CA LEU A 13 8.08 0.28 -2.84
C LEU A 13 8.27 -0.17 -1.39
N GLY A 14 7.20 -0.25 -0.61
CA GLY A 14 7.23 -0.74 0.77
C GLY A 14 7.79 -2.15 0.86
N ILE A 15 7.39 -3.06 -0.03
CA ILE A 15 7.92 -4.44 -0.09
C ILE A 15 9.40 -4.46 -0.45
N ILE A 16 9.83 -3.64 -1.41
CA ILE A 16 11.24 -3.54 -1.81
C ILE A 16 12.09 -3.04 -0.65
N PHE A 17 11.66 -1.96 0.01
CA PHE A 17 12.36 -1.40 1.17
C PHE A 17 12.38 -2.36 2.35
N TYR A 18 11.28 -3.07 2.62
CA TYR A 18 11.23 -4.09 3.68
C TYR A 18 12.23 -5.21 3.43
N ARG A 19 12.32 -5.71 2.19
CA ARG A 19 13.32 -6.71 1.81
C ARG A 19 14.74 -6.18 1.95
N HIS A 20 14.97 -4.91 1.59
CA HIS A 20 16.29 -4.30 1.72
C HIS A 20 16.69 -4.11 3.20
N ALA A 21 15.83 -3.50 4.01
CA ALA A 21 16.06 -3.28 5.44
C ALA A 21 16.29 -4.58 6.20
N LYS A 22 15.50 -5.62 5.90
CA LYS A 22 15.68 -6.96 6.49
C LYS A 22 17.03 -7.59 6.13
N LYS A 23 17.54 -7.36 4.90
CA LYS A 23 18.86 -7.84 4.50
C LYS A 23 19.99 -7.05 5.15
N SER A 24 19.80 -5.74 5.34
CA SER A 24 20.79 -4.84 5.93
C SER A 24 20.82 -4.88 7.46
N GLY A 25 19.89 -5.59 8.10
CA GLY A 25 19.77 -5.64 9.57
C GLY A 25 19.26 -4.33 10.19
N ASP A 26 18.66 -3.46 9.37
CA ASP A 26 18.13 -2.17 9.80
C ASP A 26 16.72 -2.35 10.38
N SER A 27 16.63 -2.39 11.71
CA SER A 27 15.36 -2.54 12.43
C SER A 27 14.40 -1.39 12.17
N ASP A 28 14.91 -0.16 12.03
CA ASP A 28 14.09 1.02 11.85
C ASP A 28 13.51 1.04 10.43
N GLY A 29 14.33 0.66 9.44
CA GLY A 29 13.88 0.43 8.07
C GLY A 29 12.80 -0.64 7.97
N VAL A 30 12.90 -1.73 8.74
CA VAL A 30 11.87 -2.80 8.79
C VAL A 30 10.54 -2.26 9.34
N VAL A 31 10.58 -1.48 10.42
CA VAL A 31 9.37 -0.88 11.02
C VAL A 31 8.73 0.15 10.09
N GLY A 32 9.54 1.05 9.52
CA GLY A 32 9.05 2.09 8.59
C GLY A 32 8.45 1.51 7.30
N SER A 33 9.13 0.52 6.71
CA SER A 33 8.61 -0.16 5.51
C SER A 33 7.38 -1.01 5.79
N SER A 34 7.25 -1.60 6.97
CA SER A 34 6.00 -2.26 7.39
C SER A 34 4.84 -1.28 7.45
N GLY A 35 5.08 -0.07 8.00
CA GLY A 35 4.10 1.01 8.00
C GLY A 35 3.66 1.44 6.59
N LEU A 36 4.62 1.56 5.66
CA LEU A 36 4.32 1.87 4.25
C LEU A 36 3.46 0.80 3.58
N ILE A 37 3.74 -0.48 3.82
CA ILE A 37 2.94 -1.59 3.28
C ILE A 37 1.49 -1.51 3.81
N ILE A 38 1.33 -1.30 5.11
CA ILE A 38 0.00 -1.18 5.74
C ILE A 38 -0.76 0.03 5.16
N ALA A 39 -0.10 1.19 5.06
CA ALA A 39 -0.69 2.38 4.47
C ALA A 39 -1.14 2.16 3.02
N GLY A 40 -0.30 1.50 2.21
CA GLY A 40 -0.63 1.13 0.82
C GLY A 40 -1.84 0.20 0.74
N LEU A 41 -1.91 -0.82 1.61
CA LEU A 41 -3.07 -1.73 1.69
C LEU A 41 -4.35 -0.99 2.06
N ILE A 42 -4.31 -0.14 3.07
CA ILE A 42 -5.48 0.66 3.49
C ILE A 42 -5.96 1.54 2.33
N LEU A 43 -5.04 2.19 1.61
CA LEU A 43 -5.38 3.01 0.46
C LEU A 43 -6.07 2.18 -0.63
N ILE A 44 -5.51 1.02 -0.97
CA ILE A 44 -6.08 0.12 -1.99
C ILE A 44 -7.46 -0.39 -1.57
N ILE A 45 -7.64 -0.77 -0.31
CA ILE A 45 -8.92 -1.25 0.22
C ILE A 45 -9.97 -0.14 0.16
N ILE A 46 -9.67 1.05 0.69
CA ILE A 46 -10.62 2.17 0.70
C ILE A 46 -11.01 2.53 -0.74
N PHE A 47 -10.04 2.83 -1.60
CA PHE A 47 -10.35 3.25 -2.97
C PHE A 47 -10.92 2.11 -3.82
N GLY A 48 -10.54 0.86 -3.57
CA GLY A 48 -11.08 -0.31 -4.25
C GLY A 48 -12.54 -0.60 -3.86
N PHE A 49 -12.88 -0.54 -2.57
CA PHE A 49 -14.25 -0.72 -2.08
C PHE A 49 -15.15 0.45 -2.46
N PHE A 50 -14.68 1.70 -2.32
CA PHE A 50 -15.46 2.87 -2.73
C PHE A 50 -15.79 2.82 -4.22
N TYR A 51 -14.85 2.41 -5.07
CA TYR A 51 -15.11 2.33 -6.51
C TYR A 51 -16.11 1.23 -6.85
N ARG A 52 -15.95 0.03 -6.27
CA ARG A 52 -16.86 -1.10 -6.52
C ARG A 52 -18.25 -0.83 -5.95
N GLY A 53 -18.33 -0.17 -4.80
CA GLY A 53 -19.57 0.31 -4.19
C GLY A 53 -20.26 1.37 -5.05
N LEU A 54 -19.53 2.35 -5.59
CA LEU A 54 -20.10 3.37 -6.48
C LEU A 54 -20.67 2.76 -7.77
N THR A 55 -20.01 1.74 -8.33
CA THR A 55 -20.50 1.03 -9.52
C THR A 55 -21.68 0.09 -9.26
N LEU A 56 -21.89 -0.37 -8.01
CA LEU A 56 -22.99 -1.27 -7.64
C LEU A 56 -24.22 -0.54 -7.09
N LEU A 57 -24.03 0.62 -6.44
CA LEU A 57 -25.12 1.49 -5.95
C LEU A 57 -25.57 2.53 -6.99
N GLY A 58 -24.77 2.75 -8.04
CA GLY A 58 -25.05 3.69 -9.13
C GLY A 58 -25.65 3.04 -10.39
N SER A 59 -26.02 1.75 -10.33
CA SER A 59 -26.66 1.00 -11.41
C SER A 59 -28.10 0.64 -11.07
#